data_AF-A0A2K8SKK2-F1
#
_entry.id   AF-A0A2K8SKK2-F1
#
_cell.length_a   1.000
_cell.length_b   1.000
_cell.length_c   1.000
_cell.angle_alpha   90.00
_cell.angle_beta   90.00
_cell.angle_gamma   90.00
#
_symmetry.space_group_name_H-M   'P 1'
#
loop_
_entity.id
_entity.type
_entity.pdbx_description
1 polymer ?
#
loop_
_entity_poly.entity_id
_entity_poly.type
_entity_poly.pdbx_seq_one_letter_code
_entity_poly.pdbx_strand_id
1 'polypeptide(L)'
;MTPEHLEKMREFSGSSGHSLQDLVNQFTRGHTTNHRPYYEHLARLDVTKRGMDVDEWVDIVINEGFKALPAYKEQPTSDEIGQNPLGHIILPSDVITQDGNYMYLTKQNLILVKTANYFDGSSIAKFISRIIFDHLNSRWEKNYARQMQAEKSNDWLKIRS
;
A
#
# COMPACT_ATOMS: atom_id res chain seq x y z
N MET A 1 -0.62 1.82 11.36
CA MET A 1 -0.20 3.23 11.47
C MET A 1 -0.02 3.59 12.94
N THR A 2 0.85 4.53 13.31
CA THR A 2 0.89 5.06 14.70
C THR A 2 -0.33 5.95 14.97
N PRO A 3 -0.66 6.25 16.24
CA PRO A 3 -1.64 7.27 16.59
C PRO A 3 -1.33 8.65 15.97
N GLU A 4 -0.05 9.03 15.92
CA GLU A 4 0.40 10.28 15.29
C GLU A 4 0.11 10.30 13.78
N HIS A 5 0.35 9.19 13.08
CA HIS A 5 0.02 9.06 11.67
C HIS A 5 -1.48 9.09 11.41
N LEU A 6 -2.28 8.49 12.29
CA LEU A 6 -3.73 8.59 12.22
C LEU A 6 -4.21 10.04 12.37
N GLU A 7 -3.63 10.79 13.30
CA GLU A 7 -3.97 12.19 13.50
C GLU A 7 -3.59 13.05 12.28
N LYS A 8 -2.37 12.87 11.75
CA LYS A 8 -1.93 13.50 10.50
C LYS A 8 -2.89 13.22 9.33
N MET A 9 -3.35 11.97 9.20
CA MET A 9 -4.33 11.62 8.17
C MET A 9 -5.70 12.25 8.41
N ARG A 10 -6.17 12.34 9.66
CA ARG A 10 -7.44 12.99 10.02
C ARG A 10 -7.39 14.49 9.73
N GLU A 11 -6.30 15.15 10.09
CA GLU A 11 -6.09 16.55 9.78
C GLU A 11 -6.13 16.78 8.26
N PHE A 12 -5.35 16.00 7.50
CA PHE A 12 -5.32 16.14 6.04
C PHE A 12 -6.67 15.83 5.40
N SER A 13 -7.40 14.83 5.91
CA SER A 13 -8.77 14.52 5.49
C SER A 13 -9.71 15.70 5.70
N GLY A 14 -9.65 16.33 6.88
CA GLY A 14 -10.47 17.50 7.23
C GLY A 14 -10.19 18.74 6.37
N SER A 15 -8.95 18.94 5.95
CA SER A 15 -8.57 20.09 5.10
C SER A 15 -8.74 19.84 3.61
N SER A 16 -8.51 18.62 3.12
CA SER A 16 -8.59 18.31 1.67
C SER A 16 -9.99 17.89 1.20
N GLY A 17 -10.90 17.58 2.12
CA GLY A 17 -12.23 17.04 1.80
C GLY A 17 -12.23 15.56 1.38
N HIS A 18 -11.08 14.90 1.32
CA HIS A 18 -10.98 13.46 1.09
C HIS A 18 -11.32 12.68 2.35
N SER A 19 -11.99 11.53 2.21
CA SER A 19 -12.18 10.62 3.35
C SER A 19 -10.86 9.94 3.72
N LEU A 20 -10.73 9.43 4.95
CA LEU A 20 -9.58 8.61 5.34
C LEU A 20 -9.40 7.40 4.40
N GLN A 21 -10.50 6.79 3.95
CA GLN A 21 -10.46 5.68 3.01
C GLN A 21 -9.88 6.09 1.65
N ASP A 22 -10.19 7.30 1.16
CA ASP A 22 -9.62 7.81 -0.09
C ASP A 22 -8.11 8.00 0.02
N LEU A 23 -7.62 8.47 1.17
CA LEU A 23 -6.19 8.64 1.42
C LEU A 23 -5.47 7.28 1.48
N VAL A 24 -6.04 6.30 2.19
CA VAL A 24 -5.51 4.93 2.21
C VAL A 24 -5.43 4.35 0.80
N ASN A 25 -6.49 4.52 0.01
CA ASN A 25 -6.56 4.08 -1.38
C ASN A 25 -5.50 4.77 -2.24
N GLN A 26 -5.35 6.09 -2.10
CA GLN A 26 -4.39 6.88 -2.85
C GLN A 26 -2.95 6.47 -2.52
N PHE A 27 -2.61 6.30 -1.25
CA PHE A 27 -1.26 5.94 -0.84
C PHE A 27 -0.92 4.51 -1.29
N THR A 28 -1.86 3.58 -1.13
CA THR A 28 -1.67 2.19 -1.58
C THR A 28 -1.51 2.09 -3.09
N ARG A 29 -2.34 2.80 -3.87
CA ARG A 29 -2.21 2.89 -5.33
C ARG A 29 -0.90 3.56 -5.75
N GLY A 30 -0.51 4.64 -5.09
CA GLY A 30 0.76 5.33 -5.35
C GLY A 30 1.95 4.41 -5.13
N HIS A 31 1.99 3.71 -4.00
CA HIS A 31 3.04 2.75 -3.66
C HIS A 31 3.13 1.62 -4.68
N THR A 32 2.00 0.96 -4.97
CA THR A 32 1.95 -0.16 -5.91
C THR A 32 2.29 0.25 -7.33
N THR A 33 1.93 1.46 -7.77
CA THR A 33 2.36 2.00 -9.07
C THR A 33 3.87 2.26 -9.11
N ASN A 34 4.44 2.87 -8.07
CA ASN A 34 5.88 3.18 -8.04
C ASN A 34 6.76 1.92 -8.02
N HIS A 35 6.25 0.83 -7.42
CA HIS A 35 6.95 -0.45 -7.32
C HIS A 35 6.34 -1.53 -8.22
N ARG A 36 5.60 -1.12 -9.25
CA ARG A 36 4.91 -2.03 -10.18
C ARG A 36 5.83 -3.08 -10.79
N PRO A 37 7.03 -2.74 -11.32
CA PRO A 37 7.92 -3.74 -11.90
C PRO A 37 8.28 -4.88 -10.95
N TYR A 38 8.47 -4.56 -9.66
CA TYR A 38 8.75 -5.54 -8.62
C TYR A 38 7.56 -6.48 -8.38
N TYR A 39 6.35 -5.94 -8.20
CA TYR A 39 5.17 -6.77 -7.94
C TYR A 39 4.72 -7.59 -9.15
N GLU A 40 4.91 -7.05 -10.36
CA GLU A 40 4.68 -7.82 -11.59
C GLU A 40 5.70 -8.95 -11.75
N HIS A 41 6.96 -8.72 -11.37
CA HIS A 41 7.99 -9.76 -11.32
C HIS A 41 7.59 -10.89 -10.36
N LEU A 42 7.16 -10.56 -9.15
CA LEU A 42 6.69 -11.57 -8.18
C LEU A 42 5.49 -12.37 -8.70
N ALA A 43 4.54 -11.74 -9.38
CA ALA A 43 3.40 -12.45 -9.96
C ALA A 43 3.85 -13.44 -11.05
N ARG A 44 4.75 -13.02 -11.95
CA ARG A 44 5.33 -13.90 -12.97
C ARG A 44 6.13 -15.04 -12.36
N LEU A 45 6.91 -14.75 -11.31
CA LEU A 45 7.68 -15.75 -10.58
C LEU A 45 6.75 -16.81 -9.96
N ASP A 46 5.68 -16.39 -9.29
CA ASP A 46 4.72 -17.30 -8.65
C ASP A 46 4.07 -18.25 -9.66
N VAL A 47 3.57 -17.72 -10.79
CA VAL A 47 3.02 -18.53 -11.89
C VAL A 47 4.04 -19.54 -12.41
N THR A 48 5.27 -19.07 -12.67
CA THR A 48 6.36 -19.90 -13.22
C THR A 48 6.72 -21.05 -12.26
N LYS A 49 6.89 -20.74 -10.97
CA LYS A 49 7.29 -21.70 -9.94
C LYS A 49 6.21 -22.72 -9.60
N ARG A 50 4.93 -22.38 -9.81
CA ARG A 50 3.81 -23.33 -9.75
C ARG A 50 3.63 -24.11 -11.07
N GLY A 51 4.18 -23.58 -12.18
CA GLY A 51 4.00 -24.12 -13.51
C GLY A 51 2.52 -24.24 -13.87
N MET A 52 1.77 -23.16 -13.64
CA MET A 52 0.34 -23.01 -13.91
C MET A 52 0.09 -22.19 -15.18
N ASP A 53 -1.11 -22.31 -15.72
CA ASP A 53 -1.61 -21.35 -16.69
C ASP A 53 -1.84 -19.97 -16.04
N VAL A 54 -1.60 -18.90 -16.81
CA VAL A 54 -1.71 -17.52 -16.31
C VAL A 54 -3.15 -17.15 -15.99
N ASP A 55 -4.11 -17.54 -16.84
CA ASP A 55 -5.51 -17.16 -16.67
C ASP A 55 -6.14 -17.94 -15.50
N GLU A 56 -5.81 -19.22 -15.36
CA GLU A 56 -6.20 -20.03 -14.20
C GLU A 56 -5.66 -19.42 -12.89
N TRP A 57 -4.37 -19.07 -12.86
CA TRP A 57 -3.76 -18.44 -11.68
C TRP A 57 -4.44 -17.11 -11.31
N VAL A 58 -4.75 -16.28 -12.31
CA VAL A 58 -5.44 -15.00 -12.11
C VAL A 58 -6.82 -15.22 -11.52
N ASP A 59 -7.58 -16.20 -12.02
CA ASP A 59 -8.92 -16.48 -11.53
C ASP A 59 -8.91 -16.93 -10.05
N ILE A 60 -8.04 -17.88 -9.71
CA ILE A 60 -7.87 -18.36 -8.33
C ILE A 60 -7.47 -17.21 -7.40
N VAL A 61 -6.46 -16.41 -7.77
CA VAL A 61 -5.99 -15.29 -6.93
C VAL A 61 -7.10 -14.28 -6.67
N ILE A 62 -7.94 -13.99 -7.66
CA ILE A 62 -9.03 -13.02 -7.51
C ILE A 62 -10.14 -13.59 -6.64
N ASN A 63 -10.63 -14.78 -6.95
CA ASN A 63 -11.86 -15.33 -6.39
C ASN A 63 -11.63 -16.08 -5.06
N GLU A 64 -10.52 -16.79 -4.95
CA GLU A 64 -10.24 -17.70 -3.83
C GLU A 64 -9.02 -17.27 -2.99
N GLY A 65 -8.12 -16.49 -3.60
CA GLY A 65 -6.89 -16.01 -2.98
C GLY A 65 -5.76 -17.03 -2.98
N PHE A 66 -4.58 -16.59 -2.51
CA PHE A 66 -3.33 -17.37 -2.60
C PHE A 66 -3.35 -18.70 -1.85
N LYS A 67 -4.24 -18.89 -0.87
CA LYS A 67 -4.35 -20.15 -0.12
C LYS A 67 -4.93 -21.30 -0.96
N ALA A 68 -5.68 -20.99 -2.01
CA ALA A 68 -6.26 -21.98 -2.91
C ALA A 68 -5.29 -22.38 -4.04
N LEU A 69 -4.16 -21.69 -4.19
CA LEU A 69 -3.16 -22.02 -5.21
C LEU A 69 -2.49 -23.37 -4.89
N PRO A 70 -2.24 -24.21 -5.91
CA PRO A 70 -1.54 -25.48 -5.73
C PRO A 70 -0.11 -25.25 -5.22
N ALA A 71 0.46 -26.21 -4.51
CA ALA A 71 1.84 -26.12 -4.03
C ALA A 71 2.84 -25.82 -5.18
N TYR A 72 3.93 -25.14 -4.84
CA TYR A 72 5.01 -24.90 -5.80
C TYR A 72 5.61 -26.20 -6.31
N LYS A 73 5.87 -26.27 -7.61
CA LYS A 73 6.69 -27.32 -8.22
C LYS A 73 8.17 -27.11 -7.89
N GLU A 74 8.58 -25.85 -7.81
CA GLU A 74 9.90 -25.42 -7.41
C GLU A 74 9.77 -24.23 -6.46
N GLN A 75 10.42 -24.25 -5.30
CA GLN A 75 10.32 -23.15 -4.34
C GLN A 75 11.05 -21.91 -4.87
N PRO A 76 10.45 -20.71 -4.84
CA PRO A 76 11.16 -19.48 -5.15
C PRO A 76 12.25 -19.22 -4.10
N THR A 77 13.43 -18.85 -4.56
CA THR A 77 14.56 -18.47 -3.71
C THR A 77 14.48 -17.00 -3.29
N SER A 78 15.18 -16.63 -2.22
CA SER A 78 15.25 -15.23 -1.75
C SER A 78 15.84 -14.30 -2.81
N ASP A 79 16.82 -14.77 -3.59
CA ASP A 79 17.45 -13.98 -4.64
C ASP A 79 16.49 -13.72 -5.81
N GLU A 80 15.64 -14.70 -6.15
CA GLU A 80 14.61 -14.53 -7.19
C GLU A 80 13.49 -13.60 -6.74
N ILE A 81 13.12 -13.62 -5.45
CA ILE A 81 12.12 -12.71 -4.88
C ILE A 81 12.65 -11.27 -4.86
N GLY A 82 13.96 -11.10 -4.62
CA GLY A 82 14.60 -9.81 -4.54
C GLY A 82 14.22 -9.01 -3.29
N GLN A 83 14.64 -7.74 -3.23
CA GLN A 83 14.46 -6.90 -2.05
C GLN A 83 13.04 -6.33 -1.96
N ASN A 84 12.31 -6.70 -0.90
CA ASN A 84 10.99 -6.14 -0.60
C ASN A 84 11.09 -4.61 -0.36
N PRO A 85 10.37 -3.77 -1.12
CA PRO A 85 10.37 -2.32 -0.94
C PRO A 85 9.97 -1.87 0.46
N LEU A 86 9.14 -2.64 1.16
CA LEU A 86 8.70 -2.35 2.53
C LEU A 86 9.47 -3.15 3.60
N GLY A 87 10.47 -3.96 3.20
CA GLY A 87 11.19 -4.86 4.10
C GLY A 87 12.00 -4.12 5.17
N HIS A 88 12.39 -2.88 4.89
CA HIS A 88 13.12 -2.01 5.83
C HIS A 88 12.20 -1.24 6.80
N ILE A 89 10.88 -1.26 6.58
CA ILE A 89 9.92 -0.52 7.40
C ILE A 89 9.57 -1.35 8.63
N ILE A 90 10.09 -0.92 9.78
CA ILE A 90 9.74 -1.48 11.08
C ILE A 90 8.61 -0.62 11.65
N LEU A 91 7.43 -1.22 11.78
CA LEU A 91 6.33 -0.55 12.46
C LEU A 91 6.55 -0.58 13.98
N PRO A 92 6.26 0.53 14.69
CA PRO A 92 6.30 0.57 16.15
C PRO A 92 5.22 -0.31 16.79
N SER A 93 5.31 -0.55 18.10
CA SER A 93 4.44 -1.48 18.83
C SER A 93 3.01 -0.99 19.03
N ASP A 94 2.76 0.31 18.88
CA ASP A 94 1.48 1.01 19.08
C ASP A 94 0.64 1.13 17.79
N VAL A 95 0.85 0.21 16.84
CA VAL A 95 0.16 0.23 15.55
C VAL A 95 -1.33 0.02 15.71
N ILE A 96 -2.09 0.99 15.22
CA ILE A 96 -3.52 0.85 14.98
C ILE A 96 -3.71 0.21 13.60
N THR A 97 -4.46 -0.88 13.56
CA THR A 97 -4.93 -1.51 12.33
C THR A 97 -6.17 -0.78 11.84
N GLN A 98 -6.18 -0.37 10.57
CA GLN A 98 -7.42 0.02 9.92
C GLN A 98 -8.04 -1.18 9.20
N ASP A 99 -9.35 -1.35 9.39
CA ASP A 99 -10.16 -2.29 8.61
C ASP A 99 -10.23 -1.78 7.16
N GLY A 100 -9.40 -2.37 6.31
CA GLY A 100 -9.24 -2.02 4.90
C GLY A 100 -10.36 -2.56 4.02
N ASN A 101 -11.61 -2.43 4.44
CA ASN A 101 -12.74 -2.86 3.62
C ASN A 101 -12.94 -1.86 2.46
N TYR A 102 -12.60 -2.37 1.27
CA TYR A 102 -12.85 -1.82 -0.06
C TYR A 102 -11.84 -0.74 -0.54
N MET A 103 -10.64 -1.22 -0.89
CA MET A 103 -9.87 -0.56 -1.94
C MET A 103 -10.57 -0.81 -3.28
N TYR A 104 -11.11 0.25 -3.90
CA TYR A 104 -11.52 0.18 -5.29
C TYR A 104 -10.25 0.01 -6.12
N LEU A 105 -10.02 -1.17 -6.68
CA LEU A 105 -8.84 -1.45 -7.51
C LEU A 105 -9.31 -2.01 -8.84
N THR A 106 -8.63 -1.62 -9.92
CA THR A 106 -8.75 -2.36 -11.18
C THR A 106 -8.32 -3.80 -10.96
N LYS A 107 -8.81 -4.74 -11.78
CA LYS A 107 -8.44 -6.17 -11.71
C LYS A 107 -6.92 -6.36 -11.54
N GLN A 108 -6.13 -5.67 -12.36
CA GLN A 108 -4.68 -5.73 -12.30
C GLN A 108 -4.12 -5.21 -10.96
N ASN A 109 -4.58 -4.05 -10.48
CA ASN A 109 -4.08 -3.50 -9.22
C ASN A 109 -4.48 -4.37 -8.01
N LEU A 110 -5.65 -4.99 -8.06
CA LEU A 110 -6.08 -5.95 -7.04
C LEU A 110 -5.12 -7.15 -6.98
N ILE A 111 -4.79 -7.72 -8.15
CA ILE A 111 -3.82 -8.82 -8.25
C ILE A 111 -2.48 -8.38 -7.67
N LEU A 112 -1.95 -7.23 -8.08
CA LEU A 112 -0.65 -6.75 -7.60
C LEU A 112 -0.62 -6.54 -6.09
N VAL A 113 -1.69 -5.99 -5.50
CA VAL A 113 -1.80 -5.85 -4.04
C VAL A 113 -1.85 -7.20 -3.34
N LYS A 114 -2.63 -8.16 -3.87
CA LYS A 114 -2.71 -9.51 -3.31
C LYS A 114 -1.36 -10.23 -3.39
N THR A 115 -0.67 -10.13 -4.52
CA THR A 115 0.69 -10.66 -4.70
C THR A 115 1.66 -10.02 -3.73
N ALA A 116 1.66 -8.69 -3.64
CA ALA A 116 2.52 -7.96 -2.72
C ALA A 116 2.31 -8.40 -1.27
N ASN A 117 1.06 -8.51 -0.83
CA ASN A 117 0.73 -8.95 0.52
C ASN A 117 1.16 -10.40 0.80
N TYR A 118 0.98 -11.30 -0.17
CA TYR A 118 1.38 -12.70 -0.04
C TYR A 118 2.89 -12.85 0.15
N PHE A 119 3.71 -12.24 -0.72
CA PHE A 119 5.18 -12.31 -0.61
C PHE A 119 5.74 -11.52 0.57
N ASP A 120 5.04 -10.48 1.01
CA ASP A 120 5.39 -9.74 2.21
C ASP A 120 5.14 -10.54 3.51
N GLY A 121 4.37 -11.63 3.44
CA GLY A 121 4.18 -12.58 4.55
C GLY A 121 3.46 -11.99 5.77
N SER A 122 2.73 -10.89 5.59
CA SER A 122 2.03 -10.20 6.69
C SER A 122 0.52 -10.09 6.45
N SER A 123 -0.23 -9.65 7.46
CA SER A 123 -1.65 -9.33 7.25
C SER A 123 -1.80 -8.12 6.34
N ILE A 124 -2.89 -8.05 5.58
CA ILE A 124 -3.16 -6.91 4.68
C ILE A 124 -3.16 -5.58 5.45
N ALA A 125 -3.66 -5.57 6.69
CA ALA A 125 -3.65 -4.41 7.56
C ALA A 125 -2.21 -3.96 7.92
N LYS A 126 -1.29 -4.91 8.16
CA LYS A 126 0.12 -4.61 8.45
C LYS A 126 0.87 -4.15 7.19
N PHE A 127 0.58 -4.73 6.04
CA PHE A 127 1.11 -4.29 4.75
C PHE A 127 0.69 -2.85 4.42
N ILE A 128 -0.61 -2.55 4.47
CA ILE A 128 -1.15 -1.19 4.26
C ILE A 128 -0.57 -0.21 5.28
N SER A 129 -0.46 -0.62 6.55
CA SER A 129 0.14 0.22 7.59
C SER A 129 1.57 0.63 7.28
N ARG A 130 2.39 -0.26 6.70
CA ARG A 130 3.77 0.06 6.27
C ARG A 130 3.80 1.05 5.12
N ILE A 131 2.88 0.91 4.16
CA ILE A 131 2.75 1.88 3.06
C ILE A 131 2.42 3.27 3.59
N ILE A 132 1.41 3.37 4.47
CA ILE A 132 0.99 4.65 5.04
C ILE A 132 2.14 5.27 5.84
N PHE A 133 2.81 4.46 6.66
CA PHE A 133 3.95 4.89 7.48
C PHE A 133 5.07 5.46 6.62
N ASP A 134 5.50 4.72 5.59
CA ASP A 134 6.55 5.15 4.65
C ASP A 134 6.15 6.43 3.90
N HIS A 135 4.91 6.50 3.40
CA HIS A 135 4.41 7.65 2.66
C HIS A 135 4.38 8.92 3.52
N LEU A 136 3.85 8.83 4.75
CA LEU A 136 3.79 9.99 5.64
C LEU A 136 5.20 10.41 6.08
N ASN A 137 6.08 9.49 6.44
CA ASN A 137 7.43 9.86 6.85
C ASN A 137 8.25 10.50 5.72
N SER A 138 8.09 10.04 4.48
CA SER A 138 8.85 10.55 3.35
C SER A 138 8.28 11.85 2.76
N ARG A 139 6.95 12.07 2.88
CA ARG A 139 6.25 13.15 2.16
C ARG A 139 5.58 14.20 3.05
N TRP A 140 5.37 13.97 4.35
CA TRP A 140 4.64 14.91 5.20
C TRP A 140 5.23 16.32 5.20
N GLU A 141 6.49 16.46 5.60
CA GLU A 141 7.14 17.77 5.67
C GLU A 141 7.28 18.44 4.29
N LYS A 142 7.50 17.65 3.25
CA LYS A 142 7.76 18.15 1.90
C LYS A 142 6.49 18.61 1.19
N ASN A 143 5.40 17.85 1.34
CA ASN A 143 4.22 18.01 0.49
C ASN A 143 2.99 18.47 1.26
N TYR A 144 2.81 18.04 2.52
CA TYR A 144 1.54 18.23 3.23
C TYR A 144 1.62 19.33 4.29
N ALA A 145 2.70 19.42 5.06
CA ALA A 145 2.80 20.33 6.20
C ALA A 145 2.53 21.80 5.83
N ARG A 146 3.09 22.29 4.72
CA ARG A 146 2.86 23.68 4.25
C ARG A 146 1.45 23.91 3.73
N GLN A 147 0.87 22.92 3.04
CA GLN A 147 -0.52 23.00 2.57
C GLN A 147 -1.46 23.09 3.77
N MET A 148 -1.23 22.25 4.78
CA MET A 148 -2.00 22.26 6.03
C MET A 148 -1.88 23.59 6.78
N GLN A 149 -0.69 24.20 6.82
CA GLN A 149 -0.50 25.51 7.43
C GLN A 149 -1.26 26.62 6.66
N ALA A 150 -1.26 26.57 5.33
CA ALA A 150 -1.97 27.53 4.49
C ALA A 150 -3.49 27.40 4.65
N GLU A 151 -4.04 26.19 4.66
CA GLU A 151 -5.47 25.93 4.88
C GLU A 151 -5.97 26.42 6.25
N LYS A 152 -5.10 26.39 7.27
CA LYS A 152 -5.41 26.90 8.61
C LYS A 152 -5.22 28.42 8.75
N SER A 153 -4.70 29.10 7.72
CA SER A 153 -4.36 30.52 7.76
C SER A 153 -5.24 31.38 6.85
N ASN A 154 -5.73 32.50 7.40
CA ASN A 154 -6.39 33.56 6.63
C ASN A 154 -5.40 34.62 6.13
N ASP A 155 -4.09 34.39 6.21
CA ASP A 155 -3.09 35.41 5.89
C ASP A 155 -3.13 35.84 4.41
N TRP A 156 -3.64 34.99 3.52
CA TRP A 156 -3.84 35.32 2.10
C TRP A 156 -4.93 36.38 1.87
N LEU A 157 -5.81 36.61 2.84
CA LEU A 157 -6.83 37.67 2.83
C LEU A 157 -6.33 39.00 3.42
N LYS A 158 -5.18 39.00 4.09
CA LYS A 158 -4.62 40.22 4.68
C LYS A 158 -3.93 41.03 3.59
N ILE A 159 -4.50 42.19 3.25
CA ILE A 159 -3.88 43.17 2.36
C ILE A 159 -2.55 43.58 2.98
N ARG A 160 -1.44 43.30 2.30
CA ARG A 160 -0.11 43.79 2.71
C ARG A 160 -0.05 45.29 2.39
N SER A 161 -0.19 46.11 3.43
CA SER A 161 0.06 47.56 3.40
C SER A 161 1.54 47.88 3.26
#